data_AF-A0A6L5ZIS8-F1
#
_entry.id   AF-A0A6L5ZIS8-F1
#
_cell.length_a   1.000
_cell.length_b   1.000
_cell.length_c   1.000
_cell.angle_alpha   90.00
_cell.angle_beta   90.00
_cell.angle_gamma   90.00
#
_symmetry.space_group_name_H-M   'P 1'
#
loop_
_entity.id
_entity.type
_entity.pdbx_description
1 polymer ?
#
loop_
_entity_poly.entity_id
_entity_poly.type
_entity_poly.pdbx_seq_one_letter_code
_entity_poly.pdbx_strand_id
1 'polypeptide(L)'
;MPLLTKDLSVNTPDPNDPVFALHEGGKIEVRPSVEVRDREGLSLAYTPGVARVSQALAEDPELAYRYTWKGNTVLVVTDGTAVLGLGDIGPIGALPVMEGKALLFKDFGGVNAVPICLDTTDVEEIIETVVRIAPAFGGVNLEDISAPRCFEIEQRLQQLLDIPIFHDDQHGTAIVVLAALLNSAKVTGRNIADLRVVVSGAGAAGVAVTNMLLDA
;
A
#
# COMPACT_ATOMS: atom_id res chain seq x y z
N MET A 1 -15.72 -31.37 -28.57
CA MET A 1 -14.75 -31.27 -27.46
C MET A 1 -15.49 -30.63 -26.30
N PRO A 2 -15.73 -31.34 -25.19
CA PRO A 2 -16.70 -30.92 -24.19
C PRO A 2 -16.19 -29.71 -23.40
N LEU A 3 -17.15 -28.85 -23.05
CA LEU A 3 -17.02 -27.70 -22.18
C LEU A 3 -16.38 -28.10 -20.84
N LEU A 4 -15.33 -27.37 -20.45
CA LEU A 4 -14.77 -27.38 -19.11
C LEU A 4 -15.82 -26.83 -18.14
N THR A 5 -16.63 -27.72 -17.57
CA THR A 5 -17.25 -27.51 -16.27
C THR A 5 -16.11 -27.37 -15.26
N LYS A 6 -15.82 -26.13 -14.87
CA LYS A 6 -14.91 -25.84 -13.76
C LYS A 6 -15.64 -26.30 -12.50
N ASP A 7 -15.28 -27.46 -11.98
CA ASP A 7 -15.70 -27.91 -10.67
C ASP A 7 -15.30 -26.84 -9.65
N LEU A 8 -16.30 -26.17 -9.07
CA LEU A 8 -16.15 -25.27 -7.93
C LEU A 8 -16.15 -26.11 -6.65
N SER A 9 -15.37 -27.20 -6.61
CA SER A 9 -15.08 -27.85 -5.35
C SER A 9 -14.18 -26.88 -4.57
N VAL A 10 -14.68 -26.42 -3.42
CA VAL A 10 -13.89 -25.68 -2.43
C VAL A 10 -12.71 -26.58 -2.07
N ASN A 11 -11.56 -26.36 -2.71
CA ASN A 11 -10.33 -27.06 -2.39
C ASN A 11 -9.91 -26.56 -1.01
N THR A 12 -10.14 -27.39 0.01
CA THR A 12 -9.45 -27.26 1.28
C THR A 12 -7.95 -27.11 0.97
N PRO A 13 -7.26 -26.09 1.49
CA PRO A 13 -5.84 -25.91 1.24
C PRO A 13 -5.07 -27.20 1.51
N ASP A 14 -4.18 -27.59 0.59
CA ASP A 14 -3.28 -28.72 0.84
C ASP A 14 -2.29 -28.31 1.94
N PRO A 15 -2.29 -28.96 3.12
CA PRO A 15 -1.38 -28.61 4.21
C PRO A 15 0.10 -28.84 3.86
N ASN A 16 0.41 -29.54 2.77
CA ASN A 16 1.78 -29.74 2.28
C ASN A 16 2.18 -28.76 1.17
N ASP A 17 1.29 -27.86 0.75
CA ASP A 17 1.64 -26.84 -0.22
C ASP A 17 2.57 -25.80 0.46
N PRO A 18 3.81 -25.63 -0.05
CA PRO A 18 4.77 -24.71 0.56
C PRO A 18 4.29 -23.25 0.57
N VAL A 19 3.37 -22.86 -0.33
CA VAL A 19 2.78 -21.52 -0.33
C VAL A 19 1.91 -21.34 0.91
N PHE A 20 1.03 -22.29 1.23
CA PHE A 20 0.18 -22.20 2.42
C PHE A 20 0.99 -22.31 3.71
N ALA A 21 1.99 -23.21 3.75
CA ALA A 21 2.89 -23.34 4.90
C ALA A 21 3.65 -22.05 5.21
N LEU A 22 4.10 -21.31 4.18
CA LEU A 22 4.77 -20.01 4.37
C LEU A 22 3.84 -18.93 4.94
N HIS A 23 2.53 -19.03 4.69
CA HIS A 23 1.54 -18.05 5.16
C HIS A 23 0.92 -18.43 6.52
N GLU A 24 1.30 -19.55 7.12
CA GLU A 24 0.81 -19.94 8.45
C GLU A 24 1.24 -18.91 9.51
N GLY A 25 0.28 -18.22 10.12
CA GLY A 25 0.53 -17.14 11.08
C GLY A 25 0.72 -15.74 10.46
N GLY A 26 0.62 -15.62 9.13
CA GLY A 26 0.82 -14.36 8.41
C GLY A 26 2.30 -14.03 8.18
N LYS A 27 2.55 -12.96 7.43
CA LYS A 27 3.92 -12.59 6.98
C LYS A 27 4.55 -11.43 7.75
N ILE A 28 3.81 -10.80 8.66
CA ILE A 28 4.24 -9.60 9.38
C ILE A 28 3.94 -9.71 10.88
N GLU A 29 4.73 -9.02 11.69
CA GLU A 29 4.56 -8.93 13.14
C GLU A 29 4.92 -7.53 13.65
N VAL A 30 4.39 -7.16 14.81
CA VAL A 30 4.77 -5.91 15.49
C VAL A 30 5.85 -6.23 16.53
N ARG A 31 7.01 -5.58 16.41
CA ARG A 31 8.10 -5.67 17.39
C ARG A 31 8.43 -4.31 17.99
N PRO A 32 8.67 -4.21 19.31
CA PRO A 32 9.14 -2.98 19.93
C PRO A 32 10.48 -2.53 19.34
N SER A 33 10.62 -1.21 19.12
CA SER A 33 11.88 -0.60 18.67
C SER A 33 12.82 -0.23 19.82
N VAL A 34 12.34 -0.29 21.06
CA VAL A 34 13.09 0.02 22.28
C VAL A 34 12.93 -1.11 23.28
N GLU A 35 13.96 -1.32 24.09
CA GLU A 35 13.97 -2.38 25.08
C GLU A 35 13.56 -1.84 26.46
N VAL A 36 12.64 -2.55 27.13
CA VAL A 36 12.14 -2.21 28.47
C VAL A 36 12.42 -3.39 29.39
N ARG A 37 13.45 -3.29 30.24
CA ARG A 37 13.93 -4.40 31.09
C ARG A 37 13.54 -4.29 32.56
N ASP A 38 13.18 -3.09 33.01
CA ASP A 38 12.96 -2.79 34.42
C ASP A 38 11.86 -1.75 34.65
N ARG A 39 11.63 -1.43 35.92
CA ARG A 39 10.63 -0.46 36.36
C ARG A 39 10.92 0.94 35.83
N GLU A 40 12.19 1.34 35.77
CA GLU A 40 12.57 2.68 35.31
C GLU A 40 12.27 2.83 33.81
N GLY A 41 12.71 1.88 33.00
CA GLY A 41 12.41 1.81 31.58
C GLY A 41 10.90 1.80 31.31
N LEU A 42 10.12 1.02 32.07
CA LEU A 42 8.66 1.01 31.93
C LEU A 42 8.05 2.38 32.25
N SER A 43 8.57 3.06 33.28
CA SER A 43 8.08 4.38 33.68
C SER A 43 8.40 5.48 32.67
N LEU A 44 9.44 5.31 31.85
CA LEU A 44 9.82 6.21 30.76
C LEU A 44 9.03 5.93 29.48
N ALA A 45 8.95 4.65 29.07
CA ALA A 45 8.26 4.23 27.85
C ALA A 45 6.72 4.34 27.97
N TYR A 46 6.21 4.24 29.19
CA TYR A 46 4.78 4.34 29.49
C TYR A 46 4.53 5.30 30.64
N THR A 47 3.57 5.02 31.52
CA THR A 47 3.22 5.92 32.61
C THR A 47 4.27 5.94 33.72
N PRO A 48 4.61 7.13 34.26
CA PRO A 48 4.05 8.45 33.94
C PRO A 48 4.78 9.19 32.80
N GLY A 49 5.95 8.73 32.34
CA GLY A 49 6.84 9.46 31.42
C GLY A 49 6.20 9.84 30.09
N VAL A 50 5.45 8.91 29.48
CA VAL A 50 4.77 9.11 28.18
C VAL A 50 3.84 10.33 28.18
N ALA A 51 3.28 10.71 29.33
CA ALA A 51 2.38 11.85 29.44
C ALA A 51 3.04 13.17 29.02
N ARG A 52 4.34 13.33 29.29
CA ARG A 52 5.11 14.51 28.87
C ARG A 52 5.23 14.60 27.35
N VAL A 53 5.43 13.46 26.70
CA VAL A 53 5.48 13.38 25.22
C VAL A 53 4.09 13.68 24.65
N SER A 54 3.04 13.08 25.20
CA SER A 54 1.66 13.34 24.76
C SER A 54 1.25 14.81 24.89
N GLN A 55 1.63 15.48 25.98
CA GLN A 55 1.36 16.91 26.17
C GLN A 55 2.10 17.77 25.14
N ALA A 56 3.39 17.49 24.90
CA ALA A 56 4.16 18.21 23.90
C ALA A 56 3.56 18.06 22.48
N LEU A 57 3.10 16.85 22.13
CA LEU A 57 2.45 16.60 20.83
C LEU A 57 1.07 17.24 20.71
N ALA A 58 0.35 17.43 21.82
CA ALA A 58 -0.92 18.15 21.81
C ALA A 58 -0.73 19.66 21.58
N GLU A 59 0.41 20.22 22.00
CA GLU A 59 0.78 21.62 21.78
C GLU A 59 1.40 21.84 20.38
N ASP A 60 2.22 20.90 19.92
CA ASP A 60 2.87 20.93 18.61
C ASP A 60 2.74 19.55 17.91
N PRO A 61 1.71 19.37 17.05
CA PRO A 61 1.44 18.10 16.36
C PRO A 61 2.57 17.62 15.45
N GLU A 62 3.44 18.51 14.92
CA GLU A 62 4.55 18.12 14.05
C GLU A 62 5.59 17.26 14.79
N LEU A 63 5.66 17.38 16.11
CA LEU A 63 6.49 16.53 16.96
C LEU A 63 6.13 15.04 16.85
N ALA A 64 4.95 14.69 16.34
CA ALA A 64 4.55 13.32 16.07
C ALA A 64 5.51 12.62 15.10
N TYR A 65 6.06 13.33 14.10
CA TYR A 65 7.04 12.75 13.16
C TYR A 65 8.34 12.35 13.85
N ARG A 66 8.72 13.05 14.93
CA ARG A 66 9.97 12.83 15.65
C ARG A 66 9.83 11.82 16.80
N TYR A 67 8.75 11.92 17.57
CA TYR A 67 8.60 11.17 18.83
C TYR A 67 7.63 10.00 18.74
N THR A 68 7.12 9.70 17.55
CA THR A 68 6.30 8.51 17.30
C THR A 68 6.80 7.79 16.05
N TRP A 69 6.21 6.62 15.79
CA TRP A 69 6.48 5.88 14.55
C TRP A 69 5.98 6.56 13.27
N LYS A 70 5.17 7.64 13.37
CA LYS A 70 4.49 8.28 12.22
C LYS A 70 5.45 8.55 11.06
N GLY A 71 6.64 9.08 11.35
CA GLY A 71 7.61 9.45 10.32
C GLY A 71 8.23 8.31 9.52
N ASN A 72 8.02 7.05 9.91
CA ASN A 72 8.52 5.89 9.17
C ASN A 72 7.46 4.77 9.04
N THR A 73 6.17 5.11 9.14
CA THR A 73 5.08 4.15 9.01
C THR A 73 4.07 4.62 7.97
N VAL A 74 3.83 3.78 6.96
CA VAL A 74 2.80 4.00 5.93
C VAL A 74 1.59 3.11 6.17
N LEU A 75 0.43 3.62 5.77
CA LEU A 75 -0.82 2.87 5.73
C LEU A 75 -0.99 2.26 4.34
N VAL A 76 -1.14 0.95 4.23
CA VAL A 76 -1.45 0.27 2.95
C VAL A 76 -2.94 -0.04 2.93
N VAL A 77 -3.70 0.58 2.03
CA VAL A 77 -5.17 0.50 1.99
C VAL A 77 -5.64 -0.18 0.72
N THR A 78 -6.58 -1.12 0.87
CA THR A 78 -7.30 -1.74 -0.22
C THR A 78 -8.75 -2.03 0.18
N ASP A 79 -9.64 -2.23 -0.78
CA ASP A 79 -10.93 -2.88 -0.59
C ASP A 79 -10.98 -4.30 -1.21
N GLY A 80 -9.89 -4.74 -1.83
CA GLY A 80 -9.75 -6.06 -2.45
C GLY A 80 -10.50 -6.23 -3.77
N THR A 81 -10.91 -5.14 -4.42
CA THR A 81 -11.75 -5.19 -5.63
C THR A 81 -10.96 -5.39 -6.94
N ALA A 82 -9.63 -5.24 -6.92
CA ALA A 82 -8.79 -5.41 -8.10
C ALA A 82 -7.47 -6.12 -7.79
N VAL A 83 -7.50 -7.16 -6.95
CA VAL A 83 -6.29 -7.84 -6.48
C VAL A 83 -5.60 -8.57 -7.61
N LEU A 84 -4.41 -8.10 -7.99
CA LEU A 84 -3.57 -8.71 -9.03
C LEU A 84 -4.38 -8.97 -10.33
N GLY A 85 -4.32 -10.19 -10.87
CA GLY A 85 -5.17 -10.65 -11.97
C GLY A 85 -6.41 -11.44 -11.52
N LEU A 86 -6.70 -11.45 -10.21
CA LEU A 86 -7.80 -12.22 -9.62
C LEU A 86 -9.13 -11.44 -9.66
N GLY A 87 -9.05 -10.12 -9.73
CA GLY A 87 -10.20 -9.22 -9.71
C GLY A 87 -10.71 -9.02 -8.28
N ASP A 88 -12.02 -8.93 -8.15
CA ASP A 88 -12.67 -8.72 -6.86
C ASP A 88 -12.73 -10.02 -6.05
N ILE A 89 -11.89 -10.09 -5.02
CA ILE A 89 -11.83 -11.20 -4.05
C ILE A 89 -12.16 -10.74 -2.64
N GLY A 90 -12.63 -9.50 -2.51
CA GLY A 90 -12.95 -8.85 -1.24
C GLY A 90 -11.76 -8.62 -0.31
N PRO A 91 -12.00 -7.96 0.84
CA PRO A 91 -10.95 -7.52 1.75
C PRO A 91 -10.16 -8.67 2.37
N ILE A 92 -10.83 -9.78 2.71
CA ILE A 92 -10.18 -10.95 3.32
C ILE A 92 -9.29 -11.66 2.32
N GLY A 93 -9.73 -11.80 1.06
CA GLY A 93 -8.92 -12.39 0.00
C GLY A 93 -7.66 -11.57 -0.31
N ALA A 94 -7.72 -10.25 -0.11
CA ALA A 94 -6.62 -9.32 -0.35
C ALA A 94 -5.54 -9.34 0.75
N LEU A 95 -5.86 -9.78 1.98
CA LEU A 95 -4.94 -9.72 3.14
C LEU A 95 -3.55 -10.28 2.85
N PRO A 96 -3.38 -11.49 2.24
CA PRO A 96 -2.05 -11.99 1.94
C PRO A 96 -1.26 -11.07 1.00
N VAL A 97 -1.90 -10.43 0.02
CA VAL A 97 -1.21 -9.50 -0.88
C VAL A 97 -0.77 -8.25 -0.13
N MET A 98 -1.64 -7.69 0.73
CA MET A 98 -1.32 -6.51 1.53
C MET A 98 -0.22 -6.75 2.57
N GLU A 99 -0.21 -7.91 3.23
CA GLU A 99 0.91 -8.32 4.08
C GLU A 99 2.21 -8.47 3.28
N GLY A 100 2.11 -8.98 2.04
CA GLY A 100 3.25 -9.05 1.13
C GLY A 100 3.80 -7.68 0.80
N LYS A 101 2.93 -6.70 0.49
CA LYS A 101 3.33 -5.30 0.27
C LYS A 101 4.01 -4.72 1.51
N ALA A 102 3.45 -4.96 2.69
CA ALA A 102 4.05 -4.48 3.94
C ALA A 102 5.45 -5.07 4.20
N LEU A 103 5.65 -6.37 3.91
CA LEU A 103 6.96 -7.02 3.94
C LEU A 103 7.95 -6.34 2.97
N LEU A 104 7.52 -6.05 1.74
CA LEU A 104 8.38 -5.40 0.74
C LEU A 104 8.78 -3.98 1.15
N PHE A 105 7.84 -3.19 1.70
CA PHE A 105 8.14 -1.87 2.27
C PHE A 105 9.23 -1.96 3.34
N LYS A 106 9.17 -3.00 4.19
CA LYS A 106 10.14 -3.18 5.26
C LYS A 106 11.50 -3.61 4.76
N ASP A 107 11.55 -4.67 3.94
CA ASP A 107 12.80 -5.30 3.52
C ASP A 107 13.59 -4.45 2.52
N PHE A 108 12.90 -3.78 1.59
CA PHE A 108 13.56 -2.99 0.55
C PHE A 108 13.61 -1.50 0.86
N GLY A 109 12.61 -0.98 1.59
CA GLY A 109 12.50 0.45 1.90
C GLY A 109 12.92 0.81 3.32
N GLY A 110 13.03 -0.15 4.25
CA GLY A 110 13.19 0.15 5.68
C GLY A 110 11.95 0.82 6.31
N VAL A 111 10.82 0.84 5.60
CA VAL A 111 9.58 1.52 5.98
C VAL A 111 8.65 0.54 6.70
N ASN A 112 8.06 0.94 7.82
CA ASN A 112 7.01 0.12 8.44
C ASN A 112 5.71 0.31 7.65
N ALA A 113 4.95 -0.74 7.45
CA ALA A 113 3.70 -0.68 6.71
C ALA A 113 2.60 -1.45 7.43
N VAL A 114 1.42 -0.86 7.52
CA VAL A 114 0.25 -1.48 8.16
C VAL A 114 -0.80 -1.74 7.09
N PRO A 115 -1.11 -3.01 6.78
CA PRO A 115 -2.15 -3.36 5.83
C PRO A 115 -3.54 -3.19 6.45
N ILE A 116 -4.42 -2.47 5.77
CA ILE A 116 -5.83 -2.29 6.13
C ILE A 116 -6.70 -2.60 4.91
N CYS A 117 -7.36 -3.75 4.95
CA CYS A 117 -8.37 -4.14 3.97
C CYS A 117 -9.75 -3.71 4.47
N LEU A 118 -10.40 -2.79 3.77
CA LEU A 118 -11.69 -2.23 4.13
C LEU A 118 -12.83 -3.07 3.57
N ASP A 119 -13.78 -3.46 4.42
CA ASP A 119 -14.99 -4.20 4.01
C ASP A 119 -16.10 -3.26 3.55
N THR A 120 -15.76 -2.43 2.56
CA THR A 120 -16.69 -1.54 1.87
C THR A 120 -16.17 -1.23 0.47
N THR A 121 -17.08 -1.01 -0.46
CA THR A 121 -16.77 -0.53 -1.81
C THR A 121 -17.35 0.88 -2.06
N ASP A 122 -17.93 1.50 -1.04
CA ASP A 122 -18.37 2.88 -1.13
C ASP A 122 -17.18 3.84 -1.10
N VAL A 123 -17.12 4.74 -2.08
CA VAL A 123 -16.00 5.67 -2.25
C VAL A 123 -15.86 6.62 -1.07
N GLU A 124 -16.97 7.15 -0.56
CA GLU A 124 -16.96 8.12 0.52
C GLU A 124 -16.63 7.45 1.86
N GLU A 125 -17.13 6.23 2.11
CA GLU A 125 -16.76 5.46 3.30
C GLU A 125 -15.26 5.14 3.34
N ILE A 126 -14.65 4.79 2.19
CA ILE A 126 -13.21 4.58 2.09
C ILE A 126 -12.46 5.87 2.41
N ILE A 127 -12.82 6.99 1.76
CA ILE A 127 -12.16 8.28 1.96
C ILE A 127 -12.27 8.72 3.42
N GLU A 128 -13.47 8.68 4.00
CA GLU A 128 -13.73 9.07 5.39
C GLU A 128 -12.91 8.21 6.35
N THR A 129 -12.88 6.89 6.13
CA THR A 129 -12.11 5.96 6.97
C THR A 129 -10.63 6.29 6.93
N VAL A 130 -10.05 6.45 5.73
CA VAL A 130 -8.63 6.77 5.56
C VAL A 130 -8.28 8.11 6.21
N VAL A 131 -9.13 9.13 6.04
CA VAL A 131 -8.92 10.45 6.66
C VAL A 131 -8.88 10.36 8.19
N ARG A 132 -9.77 9.56 8.78
CA ARG A 132 -9.85 9.40 10.25
C ARG A 132 -8.65 8.65 10.84
N ILE A 133 -8.04 7.72 10.11
CA ILE A 133 -6.90 6.93 10.59
C ILE A 133 -5.53 7.52 10.22
N ALA A 134 -5.48 8.44 9.24
CA ALA A 134 -4.27 9.11 8.76
C ALA A 134 -3.36 9.74 9.84
N PRO A 135 -3.84 10.26 11.00
CA PRO A 135 -2.96 10.89 11.99
C PRO A 135 -1.79 10.00 12.46
N ALA A 136 -1.96 8.67 12.47
CA ALA A 136 -0.93 7.73 12.91
C ALA A 136 0.18 7.45 11.88
N PHE A 137 0.03 7.91 10.63
CA PHE A 137 0.87 7.50 9.50
C PHE A 137 1.55 8.69 8.82
N GLY A 138 2.73 8.45 8.24
CA GLY A 138 3.50 9.45 7.48
C GLY A 138 3.16 9.46 5.99
N GLY A 139 2.36 8.50 5.50
CA GLY A 139 1.89 8.40 4.13
C GLY A 139 0.86 7.30 3.96
N VAL A 140 0.13 7.33 2.84
CA VAL A 140 -0.86 6.32 2.44
C VAL A 140 -0.49 5.73 1.09
N ASN A 141 -0.44 4.41 1.02
CA ASN A 141 -0.30 3.63 -0.18
C ASN A 141 -1.64 2.96 -0.52
N LEU A 142 -2.31 3.42 -1.57
CA LEU A 142 -3.51 2.78 -2.11
C LEU A 142 -3.10 1.61 -3.01
N GLU A 143 -3.79 0.47 -2.86
CA GLU A 143 -3.41 -0.79 -3.50
C GLU A 143 -4.66 -1.56 -3.96
N ASP A 144 -4.62 -2.15 -5.15
CA ASP A 144 -5.61 -3.12 -5.63
C ASP A 144 -7.09 -2.64 -5.55
N ILE A 145 -7.33 -1.35 -5.79
CA ILE A 145 -8.68 -0.74 -5.84
C ILE A 145 -9.12 -0.61 -7.30
N SER A 146 -10.33 -1.07 -7.62
CA SER A 146 -10.83 -1.07 -8.99
C SER A 146 -11.05 0.32 -9.59
N ALA A 147 -10.69 0.46 -10.86
CA ALA A 147 -11.06 1.62 -11.66
C ALA A 147 -12.57 1.61 -11.99
N PRO A 148 -13.23 2.79 -12.08
CA PRO A 148 -12.65 4.13 -12.00
C PRO A 148 -12.57 4.70 -10.58
N ARG A 149 -13.07 3.99 -9.55
CA ARG A 149 -13.17 4.52 -8.17
C ARG A 149 -11.82 4.92 -7.60
N CYS A 150 -10.77 4.15 -7.90
CA CYS A 150 -9.42 4.43 -7.42
C CYS A 150 -8.92 5.85 -7.78
N PHE A 151 -9.32 6.40 -8.92
CA PHE A 151 -8.94 7.76 -9.33
C PHE A 151 -9.57 8.83 -8.42
N GLU A 152 -10.86 8.70 -8.12
CA GLU A 152 -11.56 9.65 -7.25
C GLU A 152 -11.05 9.55 -5.81
N ILE A 153 -10.88 8.33 -5.30
CA ILE A 153 -10.36 8.08 -3.95
C ILE A 153 -8.98 8.72 -3.79
N GLU A 154 -8.05 8.47 -4.72
CA GLU A 154 -6.72 9.05 -4.68
C GLU A 154 -6.77 10.58 -4.72
N GLN A 155 -7.48 11.15 -5.69
CA GLN A 155 -7.56 12.59 -5.87
C GLN A 155 -8.13 13.28 -4.63
N ARG A 156 -9.21 12.75 -4.06
CA ARG A 156 -9.86 13.31 -2.87
C ARG A 156 -8.95 13.19 -1.64
N LEU A 157 -8.26 12.06 -1.45
CA LEU A 157 -7.33 11.90 -0.35
C LEU A 157 -6.14 12.86 -0.46
N GLN A 158 -5.59 13.08 -1.66
CA GLN A 158 -4.54 14.08 -1.89
C GLN A 158 -4.98 15.51 -1.55
N GLN A 159 -6.27 15.83 -1.67
CA GLN A 159 -6.83 17.14 -1.33
C GLN A 159 -7.14 17.29 0.16
N LEU A 160 -7.51 16.20 0.83
CA LEU A 160 -7.99 16.19 2.21
C LEU A 160 -6.89 15.97 3.25
N LEU A 161 -5.74 15.43 2.85
CA LEU A 161 -4.67 15.03 3.75
C LEU A 161 -3.36 15.75 3.47
N ASP A 162 -2.69 16.17 4.54
CA ASP A 162 -1.37 16.81 4.49
C ASP A 162 -0.20 15.79 4.44
N ILE A 163 -0.49 14.52 4.16
CA ILE A 163 0.49 13.45 3.99
C ILE A 163 0.49 12.93 2.55
N PRO A 164 1.63 12.40 2.04
CA PRO A 164 1.69 11.84 0.70
C PRO A 164 0.69 10.68 0.52
N ILE A 165 -0.07 10.74 -0.57
CA ILE A 165 -0.96 9.67 -1.02
C ILE A 165 -0.43 9.16 -2.36
N PHE A 166 -0.22 7.85 -2.45
CA PHE A 166 0.34 7.20 -3.63
C PHE A 166 -0.46 5.95 -3.96
N HIS A 167 -0.93 5.83 -5.21
CA HIS A 167 -1.51 4.59 -5.71
C HIS A 167 -0.47 3.79 -6.51
N ASP A 168 -0.07 2.61 -5.99
CA ASP A 168 1.03 1.83 -6.59
C ASP A 168 0.69 1.28 -7.98
N ASP A 169 -0.51 0.73 -8.15
CA ASP A 169 -0.95 0.20 -9.46
C ASP A 169 -1.01 1.26 -10.58
N GLN A 170 -1.10 2.55 -10.21
CA GLN A 170 -1.04 3.67 -11.13
C GLN A 170 0.39 4.15 -11.31
N HIS A 171 0.91 4.87 -10.32
CA HIS A 171 2.16 5.61 -10.42
C HIS A 171 3.36 4.70 -10.31
N GLY A 172 3.31 3.68 -9.44
CA GLY A 172 4.38 2.68 -9.31
C GLY A 172 4.62 1.98 -10.64
N THR A 173 3.55 1.51 -11.28
CA THR A 173 3.61 0.93 -12.63
C THR A 173 4.15 1.91 -13.66
N ALA A 174 3.68 3.16 -13.66
CA ALA A 174 4.14 4.18 -14.60
C ALA A 174 5.65 4.47 -14.47
N ILE A 175 6.16 4.59 -13.24
CA ILE A 175 7.57 4.85 -12.94
C ILE A 175 8.46 3.73 -13.50
N VAL A 176 8.11 2.46 -13.23
CA VAL A 176 8.94 1.34 -13.70
C VAL A 176 8.87 1.15 -15.21
N VAL A 177 7.72 1.44 -15.84
CA VAL A 177 7.57 1.41 -17.31
C VAL A 177 8.40 2.51 -17.97
N LEU A 178 8.34 3.74 -17.46
CA LEU A 178 9.16 4.84 -17.97
C LEU A 178 10.66 4.53 -17.82
N ALA A 179 11.09 4.03 -16.65
CA ALA A 179 12.48 3.62 -16.43
C ALA A 179 12.94 2.54 -17.43
N ALA A 180 12.10 1.53 -17.68
CA ALA A 180 12.38 0.48 -18.66
C ALA A 180 12.48 1.03 -20.09
N LEU A 181 11.59 1.94 -20.48
CA LEU A 181 11.62 2.59 -21.80
C LEU A 181 12.84 3.48 -21.98
N LEU A 182 13.21 4.27 -20.97
CA LEU A 182 14.43 5.09 -20.99
C LEU A 182 15.69 4.24 -21.22
N ASN A 183 15.80 3.11 -20.52
CA ASN A 183 16.94 2.20 -20.71
C ASN A 183 16.90 1.50 -22.08
N SER A 184 15.71 1.14 -22.57
CA SER A 184 15.56 0.54 -23.89
C SER A 184 15.93 1.52 -25.02
N ALA A 185 15.56 2.79 -24.88
CA ALA A 185 15.94 3.87 -25.80
C ALA A 185 17.46 4.03 -25.84
N LYS A 186 18.13 4.06 -24.68
CA LYS A 186 19.60 4.11 -24.58
C LYS A 186 20.28 2.94 -25.29
N VAL A 187 19.84 1.71 -25.02
CA VAL A 187 20.45 0.50 -25.61
C VAL A 187 20.25 0.45 -27.13
N THR A 188 19.13 0.97 -27.64
CA THR A 188 18.84 1.00 -29.09
C THR A 188 19.33 2.26 -29.81
N GLY A 189 19.97 3.20 -29.09
CA GLY A 189 20.44 4.47 -29.64
C GLY A 189 19.32 5.39 -30.11
N ARG A 190 18.11 5.27 -29.54
CA ARG A 190 16.94 6.10 -29.86
C ARG A 190 16.73 7.16 -28.79
N ASN A 191 16.12 8.28 -29.16
CA ASN A 191 15.58 9.23 -28.21
C ASN A 191 14.16 8.82 -27.82
N ILE A 192 13.79 8.99 -26.54
CA ILE A 192 12.46 8.64 -26.05
C ILE A 192 11.37 9.49 -26.73
N ALA A 193 11.67 10.77 -26.99
CA ALA A 193 10.76 11.71 -27.65
C ALA A 193 10.40 11.33 -29.10
N ASP A 194 11.20 10.48 -29.75
CA ASP A 194 10.96 10.04 -31.13
C ASP A 194 10.17 8.72 -31.18
N LEU A 195 9.90 8.09 -30.03
CA LEU A 195 9.21 6.81 -29.97
C LEU A 195 7.73 6.95 -30.28
N ARG A 196 7.23 6.01 -31.08
CA ARG A 196 5.79 5.78 -31.21
C ARG A 196 5.40 4.63 -30.30
N VAL A 197 4.68 4.95 -29.23
CA VAL A 197 4.27 3.99 -28.20
C VAL A 197 2.80 3.63 -28.40
N VAL A 198 2.49 2.34 -28.28
CA VAL A 198 1.11 1.84 -28.25
C VAL A 198 0.84 1.31 -26.84
N VAL A 199 -0.15 1.87 -26.16
CA VAL A 199 -0.62 1.38 -24.85
C VAL A 199 -1.90 0.58 -25.07
N SER A 200 -1.86 -0.71 -24.75
CA SER A 200 -3.00 -1.63 -24.89
C SER A 200 -3.68 -1.86 -23.55
N GLY A 201 -4.57 -0.92 -23.17
CA GLY A 201 -5.35 -0.97 -21.93
C GLY A 201 -5.56 0.43 -21.37
N ALA A 202 -6.79 0.74 -20.94
CA ALA A 202 -7.18 2.06 -20.44
C ALA A 202 -7.69 2.02 -18.98
N GLY A 203 -7.19 1.05 -18.19
CA GLY A 203 -7.39 1.02 -16.74
C GLY A 203 -6.39 1.91 -16.00
N ALA A 204 -6.39 1.82 -14.66
CA ALA A 204 -5.52 2.56 -13.75
C ALA A 204 -4.06 2.70 -14.24
N ALA A 205 -3.38 1.56 -14.44
CA ALA A 205 -2.01 1.51 -14.94
C ALA A 205 -1.84 2.13 -16.33
N GLY A 206 -2.72 1.80 -17.29
CA GLY A 206 -2.59 2.25 -18.68
C GLY A 206 -2.73 3.77 -18.82
N VAL A 207 -3.67 4.36 -18.07
CA VAL A 207 -3.87 5.82 -18.01
C VAL A 207 -2.65 6.50 -17.36
N ALA A 208 -2.20 6.02 -16.20
CA ALA A 208 -1.06 6.60 -15.49
C ALA A 208 0.25 6.50 -16.30
N VAL A 209 0.52 5.34 -16.92
CA VAL A 209 1.65 5.16 -17.85
C VAL A 209 1.57 6.16 -19.00
N THR A 210 0.40 6.31 -19.63
CA THR A 210 0.24 7.23 -20.76
C THR A 210 0.53 8.67 -20.35
N ASN A 211 -0.03 9.13 -19.23
CA ASN A 211 0.19 10.48 -18.74
C ASN A 211 1.67 10.73 -18.41
N MET A 212 2.31 9.81 -17.67
CA MET A 212 3.72 9.94 -17.30
C MET A 212 4.66 9.93 -18.52
N LEU A 213 4.34 9.17 -19.56
CA LEU A 213 5.11 9.19 -20.81
C LEU A 213 4.93 10.47 -21.62
N LEU A 214 3.79 11.16 -21.50
CA LEU A 214 3.56 12.45 -22.15
C LEU A 214 4.29 13.61 -21.44
N ASP A 215 4.49 13.48 -20.13
CA ASP A 215 5.17 14.49 -19.31
C ASP A 215 6.71 14.38 -19.33
N ALA A 216 7.25 13.21 -19.70
CA ALA A 216 8.69 12.89 -19.67
C ALA A 216 9.46 13.37 -20.90
#